data_AF-A0A438BKH9-F1
#
_entry.id   AF-A0A438BKH9-F1
#
_cell.length_a   1.000
_cell.length_b   1.000
_cell.length_c   1.000
_cell.angle_alpha   90.00
_cell.angle_beta   90.00
_cell.angle_gamma   90.00
#
_symmetry.space_group_name_H-M   'P 1'
#
loop_
_entity.id
_entity.type
_entity.pdbx_description
1 polymer ?
#
loop_
_entity_poly.entity_id
_entity_poly.type
_entity_poly.pdbx_seq_one_letter_code
_entity_poly.pdbx_strand_id
1 'polypeptide(L)'
;MTEFSATTAGIAAFGATAATLATQAEAAGAAAAVAGPALLGPVFGLIGGEFVAAFGGAQTAHAAQLERLASAWASMSEAAITTAATYDTTDDATAATLSATGVAS
;
A
#
# COMPACT_ATOMS: atom_id res chain seq x y z
N MET A 1 -26.50 -12.36 10.59
CA MET A 1 -25.67 -11.89 9.46
C MET A 1 -24.90 -10.59 9.74
N THR A 2 -24.92 -10.04 10.94
CA THR A 2 -24.19 -8.79 11.24
C THR A 2 -22.69 -8.97 11.36
N GLU A 3 -22.23 -10.13 11.85
CA GLU A 3 -20.80 -10.43 12.04
C GLU A 3 -20.03 -10.57 10.72
N PHE A 4 -20.62 -11.22 9.73
CA PHE A 4 -20.00 -11.38 8.41
C PHE A 4 -19.86 -10.03 7.70
N SER A 5 -20.92 -9.21 7.69
CA SER A 5 -20.88 -7.83 7.17
C SER A 5 -19.85 -6.96 7.90
N ALA A 6 -19.75 -7.07 9.23
CA ALA A 6 -18.74 -6.36 10.00
C ALA A 6 -17.30 -6.79 9.62
N THR A 7 -17.10 -8.08 9.33
CA THR A 7 -15.81 -8.61 8.85
C THR A 7 -15.46 -8.07 7.46
N THR A 8 -16.42 -8.05 6.53
CA THR A 8 -16.24 -7.47 5.20
C THR A 8 -15.89 -5.98 5.26
N ALA A 9 -16.58 -5.21 6.11
CA ALA A 9 -16.25 -3.81 6.36
C ALA A 9 -14.83 -3.64 6.93
N GLY A 10 -14.39 -4.56 7.81
CA GLY A 10 -13.02 -4.60 8.32
C GLY A 10 -11.98 -4.84 7.21
N ILE A 11 -12.26 -5.75 6.28
CA ILE A 11 -11.38 -6.01 5.12
C ILE A 11 -11.30 -4.77 4.21
N ALA A 12 -12.43 -4.11 3.94
CA ALA A 12 -12.46 -2.87 3.16
C ALA A 12 -11.67 -1.74 3.85
N ALA A 13 -11.82 -1.59 5.17
CA ALA A 13 -11.09 -0.60 5.96
C ALA A 13 -9.57 -0.87 5.97
N PHE A 14 -9.16 -2.13 6.04
CA PHE A 14 -7.76 -2.53 5.85
C PHE A 14 -7.26 -2.11 4.47
N GLY A 15 -8.04 -2.37 3.40
CA GLY A 15 -7.69 -1.95 2.05
C GLY A 15 -7.47 -0.44 1.93
N ALA A 16 -8.39 0.37 2.47
CA ALA A 16 -8.24 1.83 2.50
C ALA A 16 -7.00 2.30 3.30
N THR A 17 -6.68 1.61 4.39
CA THR A 17 -5.46 1.87 5.18
C THR A 17 -4.21 1.54 4.38
N ALA A 18 -4.19 0.40 3.69
CA ALA A 18 -3.10 0.00 2.81
C ALA A 18 -2.89 1.02 1.68
N ALA A 19 -3.96 1.52 1.04
CA ALA A 19 -3.85 2.59 0.04
C ALA A 19 -3.21 3.85 0.63
N THR A 20 -3.58 4.23 1.85
CA THR A 20 -3.00 5.39 2.55
C THR A 20 -1.52 5.19 2.89
N LEU A 21 -1.09 3.95 3.16
CA LEU A 21 0.32 3.63 3.38
C LEU A 21 1.11 3.63 2.07
N ALA A 22 0.49 3.22 0.96
CA ALA A 22 1.09 3.31 -0.37
C ALA A 22 1.45 4.75 -0.72
N THR A 23 0.49 5.69 -0.59
CA THR A 23 0.72 7.11 -0.90
C THR A 23 1.76 7.75 0.01
N GLN A 24 1.81 7.38 1.29
CA GLN A 24 2.85 7.83 2.21
C GLN A 24 4.24 7.32 1.81
N ALA A 25 4.35 6.06 1.40
CA ALA A 25 5.61 5.49 0.93
C ALA A 25 6.09 6.14 -0.38
N GLU A 26 5.18 6.46 -1.31
CA GLU A 26 5.50 7.23 -2.53
C GLU A 26 6.01 8.64 -2.18
N ALA A 27 5.32 9.34 -1.27
CA ALA A 27 5.74 10.66 -0.83
C ALA A 27 7.12 10.63 -0.15
N ALA A 28 7.38 9.60 0.67
CA ALA A 28 8.69 9.39 1.27
C ALA A 28 9.78 9.11 0.22
N GLY A 29 9.48 8.31 -0.80
CA GLY A 29 10.40 8.03 -1.91
C GLY A 29 10.76 9.30 -2.69
N ALA A 30 9.76 10.12 -3.03
CA ALA A 30 9.97 11.40 -3.68
C ALA A 30 10.81 12.36 -2.82
N ALA A 31 10.53 12.45 -1.51
CA ALA A 31 11.34 13.27 -0.60
C ALA A 31 12.78 12.78 -0.50
N ALA A 32 13.00 11.46 -0.45
CA ALA A 32 14.33 10.86 -0.42
C ALA A 32 15.11 11.16 -1.72
N ALA A 33 14.46 11.20 -2.88
CA ALA A 33 15.10 11.56 -4.14
C ALA A 33 15.54 13.03 -4.20
N VAL A 34 14.75 13.95 -3.62
CA VAL A 34 15.06 15.40 -3.59
C VAL A 34 16.16 15.74 -2.59
N ALA A 35 16.29 15.01 -1.49
CA ALA A 35 17.30 15.23 -0.44
C ALA A 35 18.72 14.78 -0.83
N GLY A 36 19.05 14.72 -2.13
CA GLY A 36 20.26 14.11 -2.68
C GLY A 36 21.57 14.73 -2.17
N PRO A 37 22.70 14.00 -2.27
CA PRO A 37 23.96 14.36 -1.63
C PRO A 37 24.78 15.36 -2.43
N ALA A 38 24.23 15.93 -3.51
CA ALA A 38 24.93 16.88 -4.37
C ALA A 38 25.45 18.10 -3.59
N LEU A 39 24.79 18.47 -2.49
CA LEU A 39 25.21 19.56 -1.60
C LEU A 39 26.35 19.17 -0.64
N LEU A 40 26.65 17.87 -0.50
CA LEU A 40 27.68 17.37 0.42
C LEU A 40 29.08 17.32 -0.22
N GLY A 41 29.17 17.29 -1.55
CA GLY A 41 30.44 17.23 -2.28
C GLY A 41 31.46 18.34 -1.92
N PRO A 42 31.05 19.62 -1.86
CA PRO A 42 31.95 20.72 -1.50
C PRO A 42 32.42 20.69 -0.03
N VAL A 43 31.61 20.10 0.86
CA VAL A 43 31.88 20.05 2.31
C VAL A 43 32.90 18.96 2.67
N PHE A 44 32.85 17.81 1.98
CA PHE A 44 33.69 16.66 2.27
C PHE A 44 35.02 16.63 1.50
N GLY A 45 35.18 17.47 0.48
CA GLY A 45 36.40 17.56 -0.33
C GLY A 45 36.77 16.25 -1.04
N LEU A 46 37.98 16.20 -1.62
CA LEU A 46 38.47 15.04 -2.38
C LEU A 46 38.55 13.74 -1.56
N ILE A 47 38.76 13.83 -0.24
CA ILE A 47 38.92 12.65 0.63
C ILE A 47 37.57 12.00 0.94
N GLY A 48 36.49 12.77 1.08
CA GLY A 48 35.16 12.22 1.36
C GLY A 48 34.33 11.89 0.12
N GLY A 49 34.92 11.95 -1.08
CA GLY A 49 34.24 11.61 -2.33
C GLY A 49 33.66 10.18 -2.34
N GLU A 50 34.43 9.20 -1.86
CA GLU A 50 33.97 7.80 -1.76
C GLU A 50 32.81 7.64 -0.77
N PHE A 51 32.81 8.40 0.33
CA PHE A 51 31.69 8.40 1.28
C PHE A 51 30.43 9.00 0.64
N VAL A 52 30.55 10.13 -0.04
CA VAL A 52 29.43 10.77 -0.75
C VAL A 52 28.87 9.85 -1.84
N ALA A 53 29.73 9.14 -2.57
CA ALA A 53 29.32 8.15 -3.55
C ALA A 53 28.59 6.96 -2.91
N ALA A 54 29.15 6.39 -1.83
CA ALA A 54 28.50 5.30 -1.09
C ALA A 54 27.15 5.73 -0.49
N PHE A 55 27.07 6.94 0.07
CA PHE A 55 25.83 7.50 0.59
C PHE A 55 24.80 7.73 -0.52
N GLY A 56 25.20 8.28 -1.68
CA GLY A 56 24.30 8.45 -2.82
C GLY A 56 23.77 7.12 -3.36
N GLY A 57 24.61 6.08 -3.39
CA GLY A 57 24.21 4.72 -3.70
C GLY A 57 23.18 4.18 -2.70
N ALA A 58 23.44 4.35 -1.41
CA ALA A 58 22.52 3.94 -0.34
C ALA A 58 21.18 4.70 -0.40
N GLN A 59 21.20 6.00 -0.67
CA GLN A 59 20.01 6.83 -0.81
C GLN A 59 19.16 6.42 -2.02
N THR A 60 19.79 6.12 -3.15
CA THR A 60 19.11 5.61 -4.36
C THR A 60 18.48 4.25 -4.09
N ALA A 61 19.21 3.36 -3.42
CA ALA A 61 18.69 2.05 -3.03
C ALA A 61 17.51 2.19 -2.05
N HIS A 62 17.58 3.12 -1.11
CA HIS A 62 16.49 3.40 -0.17
C HIS A 62 15.23 3.91 -0.90
N ALA A 63 15.36 4.88 -1.82
CA ALA A 63 14.24 5.36 -2.62
C ALA A 63 13.56 4.22 -3.40
N ALA A 64 14.35 3.34 -4.02
CA ALA A 64 13.83 2.16 -4.71
C ALA A 64 13.10 1.17 -3.79
N GLN A 65 13.51 1.04 -2.51
CA GLN A 65 12.77 0.21 -1.55
C GLN A 65 11.44 0.85 -1.14
N LEU A 66 11.39 2.18 -1.02
CA LEU A 66 10.14 2.90 -0.74
C LEU A 66 9.12 2.74 -1.86
N GLU A 67 9.56 2.79 -3.12
CA GLU A 67 8.71 2.51 -4.29
C GLU A 67 8.17 1.07 -4.27
N ARG A 68 9.02 0.09 -3.96
CA ARG A 68 8.59 -1.32 -3.82
C ARG A 68 7.59 -1.50 -2.69
N LEU A 69 7.81 -0.82 -1.56
CA LEU A 69 6.90 -0.85 -0.43
C LEU A 69 5.55 -0.22 -0.78
N ALA A 70 5.55 0.90 -1.50
CA ALA A 70 4.34 1.53 -2.01
C ALA A 70 3.54 0.57 -2.92
N SER A 71 4.22 -0.07 -3.88
CA SER A 71 3.60 -1.05 -4.77
C SER A 71 2.98 -2.22 -3.99
N ALA A 72 3.68 -2.75 -2.99
CA ALA A 72 3.14 -3.82 -2.15
C ALA A 72 1.88 -3.39 -1.40
N TRP A 73 1.86 -2.18 -0.83
CA TRP A 73 0.68 -1.62 -0.17
C TRP A 73 -0.49 -1.40 -1.14
N ALA A 74 -0.22 -0.91 -2.35
CA ALA A 74 -1.24 -0.75 -3.38
C ALA A 74 -1.86 -2.11 -3.78
N SER A 75 -1.04 -3.14 -4.00
CA SER A 75 -1.55 -4.49 -4.30
C SER A 75 -2.34 -5.10 -3.15
N MET A 76 -1.90 -4.91 -1.91
CA MET A 76 -2.67 -5.36 -0.73
C MET A 76 -4.01 -4.63 -0.62
N SER A 77 -4.04 -3.33 -0.91
CA SER A 77 -5.28 -2.54 -0.95
C SER A 77 -6.26 -3.10 -1.98
N GLU A 78 -5.81 -3.28 -3.22
CA GLU A 78 -6.63 -3.80 -4.32
C GLU A 78 -7.19 -5.19 -3.99
N ALA A 79 -6.35 -6.09 -3.48
CA ALA A 79 -6.76 -7.44 -3.09
C ALA A 79 -7.82 -7.41 -1.98
N ALA A 80 -7.64 -6.57 -0.97
CA ALA A 80 -8.59 -6.45 0.14
C ALA A 80 -9.93 -5.88 -0.32
N ILE A 81 -9.94 -4.79 -1.08
CA ILE A 81 -11.16 -4.17 -1.61
C ILE A 81 -11.92 -5.15 -2.51
N THR A 82 -11.21 -5.85 -3.40
CA THR A 82 -11.81 -6.85 -4.29
C THR A 82 -12.40 -8.02 -3.51
N THR A 83 -11.69 -8.49 -2.49
CA THR A 83 -12.17 -9.56 -1.62
C THR A 83 -13.43 -9.15 -0.87
N ALA A 84 -13.46 -7.95 -0.31
CA ALA A 84 -14.63 -7.43 0.39
C ALA A 84 -15.86 -7.37 -0.54
N ALA A 85 -15.71 -6.78 -1.73
CA ALA A 85 -16.79 -6.70 -2.71
C ALA A 85 -17.30 -8.08 -3.17
N THR A 86 -16.39 -9.05 -3.30
CA THR A 86 -16.74 -10.44 -3.66
C THR A 86 -17.55 -11.10 -2.56
N TYR A 87 -17.20 -10.88 -1.29
CA TYR A 87 -17.97 -11.39 -0.16
C TYR A 87 -19.36 -10.77 -0.10
N ASP A 88 -19.49 -9.45 -0.21
CA ASP A 88 -20.81 -8.78 -0.22
C ASP A 88 -21.69 -9.30 -1.36
N THR A 89 -21.15 -9.42 -2.57
CA THR A 89 -21.89 -9.95 -3.73
C THR A 89 -22.36 -11.39 -3.51
N THR A 90 -21.51 -12.23 -2.92
CA THR A 90 -21.83 -13.64 -2.64
C THR A 90 -22.90 -13.75 -1.56
N ASP A 91 -22.82 -12.89 -0.53
CA ASP A 91 -23.79 -12.85 0.57
C ASP A 91 -25.17 -12.43 0.07
N ASP A 92 -25.25 -11.35 -0.72
CA ASP A 92 -26.50 -10.88 -1.33
C ASP A 92 -27.15 -11.93 -2.23
N ALA A 93 -26.35 -12.60 -3.07
CA ALA A 93 -26.85 -13.67 -3.93
C ALA A 93 -27.39 -14.87 -3.13
N THR A 94 -26.72 -15.20 -2.02
CA THR A 94 -27.14 -16.27 -1.11
C THR A 94 -28.43 -15.90 -0.39
N ALA A 95 -28.54 -14.68 0.13
CA ALA A 95 -29.74 -14.16 0.80
C ALA A 95 -30.94 -14.09 -0.15
N ALA A 96 -30.73 -13.67 -1.40
CA ALA A 96 -31.77 -13.66 -2.44
C ALA A 96 -32.28 -15.08 -2.75
N THR A 97 -31.37 -16.05 -2.88
CA THR A 97 -31.71 -17.46 -3.13
C THR A 97 -32.52 -18.04 -1.98
N LEU A 98 -32.09 -17.80 -0.73
CA LEU A 98 -32.79 -18.29 0.45
C LEU A 98 -34.17 -17.64 0.62
N SER A 99 -34.28 -16.35 0.32
CA SER A 99 -35.57 -15.65 0.34
C SER A 99 -36.52 -16.22 -0.71
N ALA A 100 -36.02 -16.52 -1.91
CA ALA A 100 -36.81 -17.11 -3.01
C ALA A 100 -37.29 -18.54 -2.70
N THR A 101 -36.49 -19.36 -2.04
CA THR A 101 -36.92 -20.71 -1.62
C THR A 101 -37.87 -20.66 -0.41
N GLY A 102 -37.66 -19.72 0.52
CA GLY A 102 -38.51 -19.51 1.68
C GLY A 102 -39.93 -19.03 1.34
N VAL A 103 -40.11 -18.22 0.28
CA VAL A 103 -41.45 -17.84 -0.21
C VAL A 103 -42.14 -18.92 -1.03
N ALA A 104 -41.41 -19.98 -1.44
CA ALA A 104 -41.96 -21.14 -2.14
C ALA A 104 -42.37 -22.28 -1.18
N SER A 105 -42.24 -22.08 0.14
CA SER A 105 -42.61 -23.01 1.23
C SER A 105 -43.88 -22.55 1.93
#